data_AF-A0A165WGQ7-F1
#
_entry.id   AF-A0A165WGQ7-F1
#
_cell.length_a   1.000
_cell.length_b   1.000
_cell.length_c   1.000
_cell.angle_alpha   90.00
_cell.angle_beta   90.00
_cell.angle_gamma   90.00
#
_symmetry.space_group_name_H-M   'P 1'
#
loop_
_entity.id
_entity.type
_entity.pdbx_description
1 polymer ?
#
loop_
_entity_poly.entity_id
_entity_poly.type
_entity_poly.pdbx_seq_one_letter_code
_entity_poly.pdbx_strand_id
1 'polypeptide(L)'
;MKIDKTGFKFGRGKNEKTAAFNLYMPLSVIADIKVRAKKLNWKYGHYVAYVYENVAHPDPVKLTAIDELKKVNHDQARLGNLLNAGLADMALRANHGEMEKLLHDIRDTQTQIKAKVMAL
;
A
#
# COMPACT_ATOMS: atom_id res chain seq x y z
N MET A 1 -5.29 -33.09 -15.83
CA MET A 1 -4.75 -31.79 -16.26
C MET A 1 -3.28 -31.75 -15.84
N LYS A 2 -2.37 -32.03 -16.78
CA LYS A 2 -0.93 -32.12 -16.52
C LYS A 2 -0.37 -30.71 -16.56
N ILE A 3 0.25 -30.26 -15.47
CA ILE A 3 0.93 -28.96 -15.41
C ILE A 3 2.18 -29.10 -16.26
N ASP A 4 2.14 -28.46 -17.43
CA ASP A 4 3.25 -28.42 -18.36
C ASP A 4 4.41 -27.66 -17.71
N LYS A 5 5.53 -28.36 -17.50
CA LYS A 5 6.77 -27.79 -16.99
C LYS A 5 7.47 -27.08 -18.14
N THR A 6 6.90 -25.98 -18.60
CA THR A 6 7.61 -25.08 -19.53
C THR A 6 8.83 -24.54 -18.79
N GLY A 7 10.00 -25.01 -19.19
CA GLY A 7 11.28 -24.60 -18.66
C GLY A 7 11.47 -23.11 -18.85
N PHE A 8 11.23 -22.34 -17.79
CA PHE A 8 11.55 -20.93 -17.74
C PHE A 8 13.08 -20.81 -17.69
N LYS A 9 13.70 -20.71 -18.86
CA LYS A 9 15.13 -20.44 -18.98
C LYS A 9 15.32 -18.94 -18.80
N PHE A 10 15.76 -18.51 -17.63
CA PHE A 10 16.36 -17.19 -17.47
C PHE A 10 17.56 -17.13 -18.42
N GLY A 11 17.42 -16.37 -19.50
CA GLY A 11 18.53 -16.02 -20.36
C GLY A 11 19.59 -15.36 -19.50
N ARG A 12 20.82 -15.87 -19.57
CA ARG A 12 21.98 -15.11 -19.09
C ARG A 12 22.13 -13.93 -20.04
N GLY A 13 21.43 -12.83 -19.76
CA GLY A 13 21.77 -11.52 -20.30
C GLY A 13 23.21 -11.15 -19.92
N LYS A 14 23.64 -9.94 -20.28
CA LYS A 14 24.94 -9.37 -19.87
C LYS A 14 24.95 -9.12 -18.35
N ASN A 15 24.91 -10.18 -17.55
CA ASN A 15 24.83 -10.12 -16.10
C ASN A 15 26.25 -10.19 -15.56
N GLU A 16 26.76 -9.06 -15.07
CA GLU A 16 28.01 -9.02 -14.31
C GLU A 16 27.77 -9.61 -12.92
N LYS A 17 28.66 -10.48 -12.46
CA LYS A 17 28.64 -10.96 -11.08
C LYS A 17 29.23 -9.86 -10.19
N THR A 18 28.38 -9.20 -9.40
CA THR A 18 28.83 -8.30 -8.34
C THR A 18 29.46 -9.08 -7.19
N ALA A 19 30.32 -8.43 -6.40
CA ALA A 19 30.89 -9.02 -5.20
C ALA A 19 29.78 -9.44 -4.21
N ALA A 20 29.98 -10.55 -3.51
CA ALA A 20 29.06 -10.97 -2.47
C ALA A 20 29.04 -9.93 -1.34
N PHE A 21 27.86 -9.42 -0.98
CA PHE A 21 27.68 -8.51 0.15
C PHE A 21 26.75 -9.14 1.19
N ASN A 22 27.04 -8.89 2.47
CA ASN A 22 26.23 -9.37 3.57
C ASN A 22 25.10 -8.36 3.86
N LEU A 23 23.86 -8.83 3.83
CA LEU A 23 22.69 -8.04 4.24
C LEU A 23 22.35 -8.36 5.70
N TYR A 24 22.37 -7.34 6.56
CA TYR A 24 21.90 -7.44 7.93
C TYR A 24 20.42 -7.08 7.99
N MET A 25 19.59 -8.01 8.44
CA MET A 25 18.13 -7.87 8.52
C MET A 25 17.62 -8.42 9.86
N PRO A 26 16.44 -8.01 10.33
CA PRO A 26 15.81 -8.58 11.50
C PRO A 26 15.65 -10.11 11.39
N LEU A 27 15.80 -10.82 12.52
CA LEU A 27 15.70 -12.28 12.57
C LEU A 27 14.35 -12.81 12.07
N SER A 28 13.26 -12.07 12.31
CA SER A 28 11.92 -12.39 11.83
C SER A 28 11.85 -12.43 10.30
N VAL A 29 12.46 -11.45 9.62
CA VAL A 29 12.52 -11.37 8.15
C VAL A 29 13.37 -12.52 7.60
N ILE A 30 14.50 -12.82 8.24
CA ILE A 30 15.36 -13.95 7.84
C ILE A 30 14.59 -15.28 7.96
N ALA A 31 13.83 -15.47 9.03
CA ALA A 31 13.03 -16.67 9.22
C ALA A 31 11.97 -16.84 8.11
N ASP A 32 11.27 -15.76 7.75
CA ASP A 32 10.26 -15.79 6.67
C ASP A 32 10.90 -16.10 5.31
N ILE A 33 12.04 -15.46 4.97
CA ILE A 33 12.81 -15.75 3.76
C ILE A 33 13.19 -17.22 3.69
N LYS A 34 13.68 -17.80 4.80
CA LYS A 34 14.06 -19.23 4.86
C LYS A 34 12.88 -20.14 4.56
N VAL A 35 11.72 -19.86 5.17
CA VAL A 35 10.49 -20.64 4.96
C VAL A 35 10.06 -20.59 3.49
N ARG A 36 10.03 -19.39 2.89
CA ARG A 36 9.59 -19.20 1.51
C ARG A 36 10.56 -19.76 0.48
N ALA A 37 11.86 -19.57 0.69
CA ALA A 37 12.90 -20.15 -0.15
C ALA A 37 12.86 -21.68 -0.10
N LYS A 38 12.65 -22.28 1.08
CA LYS A 38 12.51 -23.73 1.25
C LYS A 38 11.28 -24.28 0.50
N LYS A 39 10.14 -23.59 0.55
CA LYS A 39 8.93 -23.96 -0.20
C LYS A 39 9.16 -24.03 -1.71
N LEU A 40 10.02 -23.15 -2.24
CA LEU A 40 10.37 -23.09 -3.66
C LEU A 40 11.61 -23.94 -4.03
N ASN A 41 12.23 -24.61 -3.05
CA ASN A 41 13.50 -25.33 -3.21
C ASN A 41 14.64 -24.45 -3.76
N TRP A 42 14.72 -23.19 -3.30
CA TRP A 42 15.70 -22.21 -3.74
C TRP A 42 16.73 -21.86 -2.66
N LYS A 43 17.93 -21.42 -3.09
CA LYS A 43 18.92 -20.82 -2.19
C LYS A 43 18.45 -19.44 -1.72
N TYR A 44 18.77 -19.05 -0.49
CA TYR A 44 18.31 -17.77 0.09
C TYR A 44 18.65 -16.55 -0.76
N GLY A 45 19.90 -16.43 -1.22
CA GLY A 45 20.31 -15.32 -2.08
C GLY A 45 19.56 -15.27 -3.42
N HIS A 46 19.19 -16.43 -3.97
CA HIS A 46 18.39 -16.49 -5.20
C HIS A 46 16.95 -16.05 -4.95
N TYR A 47 16.34 -16.46 -3.84
CA TYR A 47 15.02 -15.97 -3.46
C TYR A 47 15.01 -14.45 -3.23
N VAL A 48 16.03 -13.90 -2.55
CA VAL A 48 16.15 -12.46 -2.33
C VAL A 48 16.32 -11.70 -3.65
N ALA A 49 17.20 -12.17 -4.55
CA ALA A 49 17.36 -11.58 -5.88
C ALA A 49 16.07 -11.65 -6.70
N TYR A 50 15.37 -12.80 -6.67
CA TYR A 50 14.09 -12.96 -7.33
C TYR A 50 13.04 -11.98 -6.78
N VAL A 51 12.95 -11.83 -5.47
CA VAL A 51 12.06 -10.84 -4.83
C VAL A 51 12.42 -9.43 -5.28
N TYR A 52 13.71 -9.10 -5.33
CA TYR A 52 14.18 -7.79 -5.79
C TYR A 52 13.88 -7.54 -7.29
N GLU A 53 13.95 -8.56 -8.14
CA GLU A 53 13.66 -8.41 -9.56
C GLU A 53 12.16 -8.41 -9.88
N ASN A 54 11.35 -9.14 -9.09
CA ASN A 54 9.96 -9.47 -9.45
C ASN A 54 8.91 -8.84 -8.54
N VAL A 55 9.25 -8.39 -7.33
CA VAL A 55 8.30 -7.66 -6.49
C VAL A 55 8.27 -6.22 -6.95
N ALA A 56 7.07 -5.70 -7.23
CA ALA A 56 6.85 -4.29 -7.46
C ALA A 56 7.40 -3.52 -6.25
N HIS A 57 8.50 -2.79 -6.45
CA HIS A 57 9.05 -1.94 -5.41
C HIS A 57 8.02 -0.84 -5.19
N PRO A 58 7.62 -0.56 -3.94
CA PRO A 58 6.69 0.52 -3.68
C PRO A 58 7.33 1.80 -4.20
N ASP A 59 6.72 2.36 -5.25
CA ASP A 59 7.18 3.59 -5.88
C ASP A 59 7.21 4.68 -4.79
N PRO A 60 8.39 5.27 -4.48
CA PRO A 60 8.50 6.29 -3.45
C PRO A 60 7.54 7.46 -3.65
N VAL A 61 7.20 7.77 -4.91
CA VAL A 61 6.21 8.82 -5.26
C VAL A 61 4.81 8.39 -4.83
N LYS A 62 4.43 7.13 -5.07
CA LYS A 62 3.14 6.58 -4.63
C LYS A 62 3.03 6.50 -3.11
N LEU A 63 4.11 6.19 -2.40
CA LEU A 63 4.13 6.19 -0.93
C LEU A 63 3.88 7.60 -0.36
N THR A 64 4.56 8.60 -0.91
CA THR A 64 4.35 10.01 -0.52
C THR A 64 2.90 10.44 -0.78
N ALA A 65 2.34 10.07 -1.94
CA ALA A 65 0.95 10.37 -2.27
C ALA A 65 -0.05 9.70 -1.29
N ILE A 66 0.21 8.46 -0.87
CA ILE A 66 -0.63 7.78 0.14
C ILE A 66 -0.58 8.53 1.48
N ASP A 67 0.59 9.00 1.91
CA ASP A 67 0.72 9.73 3.17
C ASP A 67 0.04 11.11 3.12
N GLU A 68 0.07 11.79 1.97
CA GLU A 68 -0.71 13.02 1.74
C GLU A 68 -2.22 12.75 1.78
N LEU A 69 -2.69 11.68 1.13
CA LEU A 69 -4.10 11.29 1.14
C LEU A 69 -4.58 10.94 2.56
N LYS A 70 -3.73 10.32 3.40
CA LYS A 70 -4.05 10.09 4.82
C LYS A 70 -4.26 11.38 5.58
N LYS A 71 -3.44 12.40 5.35
CA LYS A 71 -3.59 13.73 5.99
C LYS A 71 -4.91 14.37 5.59
N VAL A 72 -5.24 14.38 4.28
CA VAL A 72 -6.52 14.89 3.79
C VAL A 72 -7.71 14.17 4.43
N ASN A 73 -7.66 12.84 4.51
CA ASN A 73 -8.73 12.05 5.13
C ASN A 73 -8.89 12.37 6.63
N HIS A 74 -7.79 12.58 7.35
CA HIS A 74 -7.82 12.99 8.75
C HIS A 74 -8.48 14.37 8.92
N ASP A 75 -8.12 15.34 8.08
CA ASP A 75 -8.69 16.69 8.12
C ASP A 75 -10.18 16.68 7.77
N GLN A 76 -10.59 15.87 6.80
CA GLN A 76 -12.00 15.63 6.46
C GLN A 76 -12.78 15.03 7.63
N ALA A 77 -12.21 14.06 8.37
CA ALA A 77 -12.87 13.49 9.53
C ALA A 77 -13.06 14.53 10.65
N ARG A 78 -12.06 15.38 10.85
CA ARG A 78 -12.15 16.51 11.80
C ARG A 78 -13.22 17.52 11.39
N LEU A 79 -13.30 17.87 10.11
CA LEU A 79 -14.36 18.75 9.59
C LEU A 79 -15.75 18.13 9.75
N GLY A 80 -15.90 16.84 9.43
CA GLY A 80 -17.17 16.12 9.64
C GLY A 80 -17.61 16.11 11.10
N ASN A 81 -16.68 15.92 12.04
CA ASN A 81 -16.98 15.98 13.48
C ASN A 81 -17.42 17.38 13.92
N LEU A 82 -16.77 18.43 13.42
CA LEU A 82 -17.14 19.83 13.71
C LEU A 82 -18.53 20.17 13.15
N LEU A 83 -18.82 19.75 11.93
CA LEU A 83 -20.13 19.96 11.31
C LEU A 83 -21.23 19.19 12.05
N ASN A 84 -20.96 17.97 12.47
CA ASN A 84 -21.90 17.18 13.27
C ASN A 84 -22.17 17.82 14.64
N ALA A 85 -21.15 18.42 15.26
CA ALA A 85 -21.31 19.19 16.49
C ALA A 85 -22.15 20.47 16.27
N GLY A 86 -21.94 21.17 15.14
CA GLY A 86 -22.73 22.35 14.76
C GLY A 86 -24.19 22.03 14.44
N LEU A 87 -24.48 20.89 13.81
CA LEU A 87 -25.84 20.38 13.56
C LEU A 87 -26.56 19.96 14.84
N ALA A 88 -25.83 19.60 15.89
CA ALA A 88 -26.41 19.30 17.20
C ALA A 88 -26.82 20.59 17.96
N ASP A 89 -26.35 21.76 17.52
CA ASP A 89 -26.68 23.04 18.13
C ASP A 89 -27.94 23.66 17.50
N MET A 90 -29.01 23.76 18.28
CA MET A 90 -30.32 24.24 17.83
C MET A 90 -30.31 25.70 17.32
N ALA A 91 -29.25 26.47 17.59
CA ALA A 91 -29.09 27.84 17.10
C ALA A 91 -28.83 27.95 15.59
N LEU A 92 -28.35 26.88 14.94
CA LEU A 92 -27.96 26.87 13.52
C LEU A 92 -29.05 26.34 12.57
N ARG A 93 -30.29 26.19 13.06
CA ARG A 93 -31.44 25.62 12.33
C ARG A 93 -31.67 26.16 10.91
N ALA A 94 -31.32 27.42 10.63
CA ALA A 94 -31.49 28.04 9.32
C ALA A 94 -30.57 27.45 8.22
N ASN A 95 -29.41 26.89 8.59
CA ASN A 95 -28.41 26.37 7.64
C ASN A 95 -28.24 24.84 7.73
N HIS A 96 -29.16 24.14 8.41
CA HIS A 96 -29.09 22.68 8.59
C HIS A 96 -28.99 21.93 7.26
N GLY A 97 -29.77 22.32 6.24
CA GLY A 97 -29.75 21.64 4.94
C GLY A 97 -28.41 21.78 4.20
N GLU A 98 -27.75 22.93 4.28
CA GLU A 98 -26.44 23.14 3.66
C GLU A 98 -25.33 22.39 4.40
N MET A 99 -25.39 22.36 5.74
CA MET A 99 -24.45 21.60 6.57
C MET A 99 -24.61 20.09 6.41
N GLU A 100 -25.84 19.57 6.30
CA GLU A 100 -26.11 18.16 5.99
C GLU A 100 -25.57 17.77 4.61
N LYS A 101 -25.78 18.64 3.60
CA LYS A 101 -25.22 18.44 2.26
C LYS A 101 -23.69 18.40 2.29
N LEU A 102 -23.06 19.37 2.97
CA LEU A 102 -21.60 19.41 3.10
C LEU A 102 -21.05 18.17 3.81
N LEU A 103 -21.75 17.68 4.82
CA LEU A 103 -21.37 16.47 5.55
C LEU A 103 -21.50 15.20 4.68
N HIS A 104 -22.49 15.17 3.78
CA HIS A 104 -22.61 14.12 2.76
C HIS A 104 -21.46 14.18 1.75
N ASP A 105 -21.17 15.36 1.21
CA ASP A 105 -20.09 15.57 0.24
C ASP A 105 -18.71 15.19 0.83
N ILE A 106 -18.47 15.46 2.12
CA ILE A 106 -17.26 15.03 2.84
C ILE A 106 -17.18 13.50 2.93
N ARG A 107 -18.28 12.82 3.27
CA ARG A 107 -18.31 11.35 3.36
C ARG A 107 -18.10 10.69 1.98
N ASP A 108 -18.66 11.27 0.93
CA ASP A 108 -18.49 10.80 -0.43
C ASP A 108 -17.03 10.96 -0.90
N THR A 109 -16.41 12.11 -0.63
CA THR A 109 -14.99 12.30 -0.96
C THR A 109 -14.07 11.37 -0.16
N GLN A 110 -14.36 11.11 1.13
CA GLN A 110 -13.61 10.11 1.92
C GLN A 110 -13.70 8.72 1.28
N THR A 111 -14.88 8.33 0.81
CA THR A 111 -15.12 7.04 0.14
C THR A 111 -14.33 6.94 -1.17
N GLN A 112 -14.32 8.02 -1.96
CA GLN A 112 -13.55 8.09 -3.21
C GLN A 112 -12.04 8.05 -2.98
N ILE A 113 -11.54 8.75 -1.95
CA ILE A 113 -10.12 8.69 -1.56
C ILE A 113 -9.72 7.27 -1.18
N LYS A 114 -10.54 6.60 -0.34
CA LYS A 114 -10.29 5.21 0.06
C LYS A 114 -10.27 4.26 -1.13
N ALA A 115 -11.20 4.41 -2.07
CA ALA A 115 -11.24 3.59 -3.28
C ALA A 115 -9.98 3.79 -4.15
N LYS A 116 -9.51 5.03 -4.32
CA LYS A 116 -8.27 5.32 -5.06
C LYS A 116 -7.03 4.74 -4.39
N VAL A 117 -6.93 4.79 -3.06
CA VAL A 117 -5.82 4.20 -2.32
C VAL A 117 -5.80 2.67 -2.43
N MET A 118 -6.97 2.01 -2.44
CA MET A 118 -7.05 0.55 -2.60
C MET A 118 -6.73 0.04 -4.02
N ALA A 119 -6.77 0.93 -5.02
CA ALA A 119 -6.50 0.59 -6.42
C ALA A 119 -5.03 0.81 -6.84
N LEU A 120 -4.18 1.35 -5.94
CA LEU A 120 -2.74 1.61 -6.16
C LEU A 120 -1.87 0.42 -5.74
#